data_AF-A0A7S0H4W6-F1
#
_entry.id   AF-A0A7S0H4W6-F1
#
_cell.length_a   1.000
_cell.length_b   1.000
_cell.length_c   1.000
_cell.angle_alpha   90.00
_cell.angle_beta   90.00
_cell.angle_gamma   90.00
#
_symmetry.space_group_name_H-M   'P 1'
#
loop_
_entity.id
_entity.type
_entity.pdbx_description
1 polymer ?
#
loop_
_entity_poly.entity_id
_entity_poly.type
_entity_poly.pdbx_seq_one_letter_code
_entity_poly.pdbx_strand_id
1 'polypeptide(L)'
;MQSEHPEEKELHPQAYRVEIRQTSTRKDAKAKPHTVFHISVAVLDSTKNEELASWETVRRFSQFDRVHKLLQQKFPHVRLPSLPPKKWIGNTEMDFIHKRQKELEKYLRALVVLTKVRESAELN
;
A
#
# COMPACT_ATOMS: atom_id res chain seq x y z
N MET A 1 -32.60 5.65 -36.83
CA MET A 1 -31.88 4.62 -36.03
C MET A 1 -30.52 5.20 -35.70
N GLN A 2 -30.43 5.91 -34.58
CA GLN A 2 -29.13 6.40 -34.09
C GLN A 2 -28.49 5.22 -33.37
N SER A 3 -27.35 4.80 -33.89
CA SER A 3 -26.50 3.76 -33.33
C SER A 3 -25.92 4.26 -32.00
N GLU A 4 -26.42 3.68 -30.91
CA GLU A 4 -25.75 3.73 -29.61
C GLU A 4 -24.35 3.13 -29.80
N HIS A 5 -23.33 4.00 -29.80
CA HIS A 5 -21.96 3.55 -29.60
C HIS A 5 -21.89 2.99 -28.18
N PRO A 6 -21.49 1.73 -27.99
CA PRO A 6 -21.15 1.29 -26.65
C PRO A 6 -20.00 2.18 -26.20
N GLU A 7 -20.16 2.85 -25.06
CA GLU A 7 -19.04 3.38 -24.30
C GLU A 7 -18.04 2.23 -24.16
N GLU A 8 -17.05 2.19 -25.05
CA GLU A 8 -15.79 1.54 -24.77
C GLU A 8 -15.45 2.04 -23.38
N LYS A 9 -15.45 1.13 -22.40
CA LYS A 9 -14.92 1.42 -21.08
C LYS A 9 -13.50 1.91 -21.33
N GLU A 10 -13.34 3.22 -21.48
CA GLU A 10 -12.04 3.86 -21.54
C GLU A 10 -11.34 3.30 -20.32
N LEU A 11 -10.35 2.46 -20.56
CA LEU A 11 -9.53 1.89 -19.53
C LEU A 11 -8.70 3.07 -19.02
N HIS A 12 -9.32 3.92 -18.20
CA HIS A 12 -8.67 5.08 -17.66
C HIS A 12 -7.44 4.55 -16.93
N PRO A 13 -6.23 5.01 -17.29
CA PRO A 13 -5.05 4.55 -16.62
C PRO A 13 -5.22 4.96 -15.17
N GLN A 14 -5.43 3.99 -14.29
CA GLN A 14 -5.57 4.32 -12.88
C GLN A 14 -4.17 4.70 -12.40
N ALA A 15 -4.05 5.72 -11.58
CA ALA A 15 -2.89 5.94 -10.71
C ALA A 15 -3.30 5.58 -9.26
N TYR A 16 -2.32 5.29 -8.41
CA TYR A 16 -2.59 5.07 -6.98
C TYR A 16 -1.75 6.02 -6.16
N ARG A 17 -2.38 6.69 -5.20
CA ARG A 17 -1.70 7.49 -4.18
C ARG A 17 -1.76 6.72 -2.87
N VAL A 18 -0.60 6.50 -2.27
CA VAL A 18 -0.47 5.85 -0.96
C VAL A 18 0.30 6.77 -0.03
N GLU A 19 -0.27 7.00 1.15
CA GLU A 19 0.26 7.90 2.17
C GLU A 19 0.10 7.26 3.54
N ILE A 20 1.13 7.36 4.38
CA ILE A 20 0.98 7.09 5.81
C ILE A 20 0.85 8.44 6.52
N ARG A 21 -0.39 8.79 6.86
CA ARG A 21 -0.75 10.13 7.38
C ARG A 21 -0.31 10.33 8.82
N GLN A 22 -0.40 9.27 9.63
CA GLN A 22 -0.17 9.36 11.06
C GLN A 22 0.37 8.05 11.62
N THR A 23 1.07 8.16 12.75
CA THR A 23 1.38 7.02 13.62
C THR A 23 0.75 7.23 15.00
N SER A 24 0.34 6.15 15.64
CA SER A 24 -0.21 6.20 17.00
C SER A 24 0.14 4.93 17.76
N THR A 25 0.16 4.98 19.09
CA THR A 25 0.33 3.80 19.91
C THR A 25 -1.04 3.23 20.28
N ARG A 26 -1.31 1.97 19.92
CA ARG A 26 -2.46 1.23 20.41
C ARG A 26 -2.08 0.48 21.69
N LYS A 27 -2.94 0.60 22.71
CA LYS A 27 -2.90 -0.19 23.95
C LYS A 27 -4.17 -1.01 24.01
N ASP A 28 -4.05 -2.32 23.81
CA ASP A 28 -5.15 -3.25 24.07
C ASP A 28 -5.06 -3.72 25.51
N ALA A 29 -6.18 -3.95 26.19
CA ALA A 29 -6.26 -4.20 27.63
C ALA A 29 -5.36 -5.35 28.15
N LYS A 30 -4.92 -6.26 27.27
CA LYS A 30 -4.04 -7.40 27.60
C LYS A 30 -2.75 -7.45 26.79
N ALA A 31 -2.51 -6.52 25.86
CA ALA A 31 -1.37 -6.57 24.95
C ALA A 31 -0.34 -5.48 25.26
N LYS A 32 0.93 -5.77 24.98
CA LYS A 32 1.98 -4.76 25.01
C LYS A 32 1.62 -3.62 24.05
N PRO A 33 1.79 -2.35 24.45
CA PRO A 33 1.58 -1.21 23.55
C PRO A 33 2.36 -1.39 22.26
N HIS A 34 1.75 -1.06 21.12
CA HIS A 34 2.40 -1.18 19.83
C HIS A 34 2.06 -0.01 18.91
N THR A 35 3.04 0.40 18.11
CA THR A 35 2.85 1.44 17.10
C THR A 35 2.04 0.90 15.92
N VAL A 36 1.04 1.67 15.52
CA VAL A 36 0.26 1.48 14.29
C VAL A 36 0.44 2.67 13.36
N PHE A 37 0.32 2.39 12.07
CA PHE A 37 0.43 3.33 10.96
C PHE A 37 -0.96 3.49 10.35
N HIS A 38 -1.42 4.72 10.20
CA HIS A 38 -2.68 5.08 9.53
C HIS A 38 -2.37 5.36 8.07
N ILE A 39 -2.87 4.49 7.20
CA ILE A 39 -2.55 4.42 5.78
C ILE A 39 -3.79 4.87 5.02
N SER A 40 -3.62 5.84 4.13
CA SER A 40 -4.63 6.25 3.15
C SER A 40 -4.20 5.75 1.78
N VAL A 41 -5.15 5.16 1.06
CA VAL A 41 -4.98 4.74 -0.33
C VAL A 41 -6.08 5.39 -1.15
N ALA A 42 -5.68 6.03 -2.25
CA ALA A 42 -6.58 6.62 -3.22
C ALA A 42 -6.29 6.09 -4.62
N VAL A 43 -7.34 5.80 -5.36
CA VAL A 43 -7.32 5.49 -6.80
C VAL A 43 -7.60 6.78 -7.53
N LEU A 44 -6.71 7.14 -8.44
CA LEU A 44 -6.81 8.37 -9.22
C LEU A 44 -7.07 8.01 -10.68
N ASP A 45 -7.89 8.81 -11.34
CA ASP A 45 -7.91 8.88 -12.80
C ASP A 45 -6.64 9.62 -13.25
N SER A 46 -5.74 8.96 -13.97
CA SER A 46 -4.50 9.61 -14.44
C SER A 46 -4.72 10.66 -15.53
N THR A 47 -5.90 10.67 -16.17
CA THR A 47 -6.24 11.63 -17.22
C THR A 47 -6.86 12.90 -16.66
N LYS A 48 -7.75 12.75 -15.67
CA LYS A 48 -8.49 13.87 -15.05
C LYS A 48 -7.87 14.36 -13.73
N ASN A 49 -6.89 13.62 -13.20
CA ASN A 49 -6.32 13.82 -11.86
C ASN A 49 -7.41 13.86 -10.75
N GLU A 50 -8.51 13.16 -10.96
CA GLU A 50 -9.63 13.05 -10.05
C GLU A 50 -9.49 11.79 -9.19
N GLU A 51 -9.95 11.84 -7.94
CA GLU A 51 -10.01 10.68 -7.07
C GLU A 51 -11.26 9.84 -7.39
N LEU A 52 -11.05 8.62 -7.87
CA LEU A 52 -12.12 7.67 -8.20
C LEU A 52 -12.65 6.95 -6.95
N ALA A 53 -11.76 6.64 -6.01
CA ALA A 53 -12.08 6.02 -4.74
C ALA A 53 -10.94 6.23 -3.74
N SER A 54 -11.26 6.26 -2.45
CA SER A 54 -10.25 6.17 -1.40
C SER A 54 -10.75 5.40 -0.20
N TRP A 55 -9.80 4.86 0.55
CA TRP A 55 -10.05 4.21 1.82
C TRP A 55 -8.88 4.41 2.79
N GLU A 56 -9.18 4.26 4.08
CA GLU A 56 -8.18 4.30 5.13
C GLU A 56 -8.07 2.95 5.82
N THR A 57 -6.86 2.64 6.28
CA THR A 57 -6.61 1.43 7.05
C THR A 57 -5.52 1.62 8.08
N VAL A 58 -5.59 0.88 9.17
CA VAL A 58 -4.63 0.97 10.28
C VAL A 58 -3.89 -0.35 10.41
N ARG A 59 -2.56 -0.31 10.35
CA ARG A 59 -1.73 -1.53 10.40
C ARG A 59 -0.49 -1.33 11.27
N ARG A 60 -0.07 -2.40 11.97
CA ARG A 60 1.24 -2.45 12.67
C ARG A 60 2.30 -3.10 11.78
N PHE A 61 3.57 -2.79 12.02
CA PHE A 61 4.69 -3.32 11.24
C PHE A 61 4.64 -4.84 11.01
N SER A 62 4.32 -5.63 12.05
CA SER A 62 4.30 -7.09 11.93
C SER A 62 3.24 -7.62 10.95
N GLN A 63 2.19 -6.85 10.65
CA GLN A 63 1.23 -7.21 9.61
C GLN A 63 1.82 -7.02 8.21
N PHE A 64 2.65 -5.99 8.00
CA PHE A 64 3.40 -5.82 6.74
C PHE A 64 4.37 -6.97 6.51
N ASP A 65 5.10 -7.39 7.54
CA ASP A 65 6.00 -8.55 7.48
C ASP A 65 5.26 -9.85 7.10
N ARG A 66 4.07 -10.06 7.66
CA ARG A 66 3.24 -11.22 7.32
C ARG A 66 2.83 -11.19 5.85
N VAL A 67 2.31 -10.05 5.37
CA VAL A 67 1.90 -9.89 3.96
C VAL A 67 3.09 -10.06 3.02
N HIS A 68 4.24 -9.46 3.33
CA HIS A 68 5.46 -9.60 2.53
C HIS A 68 5.87 -11.07 2.35
N LYS A 69 5.91 -11.84 3.44
CA LYS A 69 6.24 -13.27 3.39
C LYS A 69 5.23 -14.08 2.58
N LEU A 70 3.93 -13.80 2.73
CA LEU A 70 2.89 -14.46 1.93
C LEU A 70 3.06 -14.16 0.43
N LEU A 71 3.41 -12.92 0.08
CA LEU A 71 3.68 -12.55 -1.31
C LEU A 71 4.93 -13.26 -1.85
N GLN A 72 6.00 -13.37 -1.07
CA GLN A 72 7.21 -14.11 -1.46
C GLN A 72 6.91 -15.59 -1.72
N GLN A 73 6.06 -16.20 -0.88
CA GLN A 73 5.64 -17.60 -1.04
C GLN A 73 4.74 -17.80 -2.26
N LYS A 74 3.76 -16.90 -2.48
CA LYS A 74 2.80 -17.01 -3.58
C LYS A 74 3.43 -16.66 -4.94
N PHE A 75 4.42 -15.79 -4.96
CA PHE A 75 5.06 -15.29 -6.18
C PHE A 75 6.59 -15.37 -6.10
N PRO A 76 7.18 -16.58 -6.02
CA PRO A 76 8.61 -16.76 -5.79
C PRO A 76 9.51 -16.19 -6.90
N HIS A 77 8.98 -16.05 -8.12
CA HIS A 77 9.69 -15.49 -9.27
C HIS A 77 9.57 -13.96 -9.36
N VAL A 78 8.75 -13.34 -8.51
CA VAL A 78 8.53 -11.89 -8.53
C VAL A 78 9.48 -11.22 -7.57
N ARG A 79 10.29 -10.28 -8.08
CA ARG A 79 11.12 -9.41 -7.25
C ARG A 79 10.25 -8.39 -6.53
N LEU A 80 9.85 -8.71 -5.30
CA LEU A 80 9.12 -7.79 -4.43
C LEU A 80 10.04 -6.64 -3.97
N PRO A 81 9.48 -5.45 -3.71
CA PRO A 81 10.22 -4.37 -3.08
C PRO A 81 10.72 -4.79 -1.68
N SER A 82 11.88 -4.28 -1.29
CA SER A 82 12.49 -4.60 0.01
C SER A 82 11.62 -4.04 1.15
N LEU A 83 11.18 -4.91 2.05
CA LEU A 83 10.54 -4.50 3.29
C LEU A 83 11.62 -3.98 4.28
N PRO A 84 11.40 -2.83 4.96
CA PRO A 84 12.36 -2.34 5.94
C PRO A 84 12.60 -3.37 7.07
N PRO A 85 13.85 -3.54 7.52
CA PRO A 85 14.20 -4.59 8.46
C PRO A 85 13.53 -4.41 9.82
N LYS A 86 13.28 -5.55 10.49
CA LYS A 86 12.84 -5.56 11.89
C LYS A 86 13.97 -5.06 12.78
N LYS A 87 13.84 -3.84 13.27
CA LYS A 87 14.61 -3.38 14.44
C LYS A 87 13.92 -3.83 15.72
N TRP A 88 14.65 -4.58 16.54
CA TRP A 88 14.18 -5.12 17.83
C TRP A 88 14.57 -4.23 19.03
N ILE A 89 15.52 -3.31 18.85
CA ILE A 89 16.02 -2.36 19.86
C ILE A 89 15.69 -0.92 19.43
N GLY A 90 15.20 -0.07 20.33
CA GLY A 90 14.88 1.35 20.05
C GLY A 90 13.68 1.57 19.11
N ASN A 91 12.79 0.58 18.97
CA ASN A 91 11.72 0.61 17.96
C ASN A 91 10.55 1.57 18.27
N THR A 92 10.61 2.26 19.41
CA THR A 92 9.65 3.25 19.91
C THR A 92 10.18 4.69 19.87
N GLU A 93 11.43 4.90 19.48
CA GLU A 93 12.00 6.24 19.31
C GLU A 93 11.30 6.97 18.15
N MET A 94 10.94 8.23 18.34
CA MET A 94 10.17 8.99 17.34
C MET A 94 10.89 9.08 15.99
N ASP A 95 12.21 9.31 15.99
CA ASP A 95 13.01 9.36 14.75
C ASP A 95 12.97 8.03 14.01
N PHE A 96 12.97 6.93 14.75
CA PHE A 96 12.87 5.60 14.17
C PHE A 96 11.46 5.33 13.61
N ILE A 97 10.42 5.77 14.30
CA ILE A 97 9.04 5.68 13.82
C ILE A 97 8.87 6.48 12.53
N HIS A 98 9.37 7.73 12.46
CA HIS A 98 9.32 8.56 11.26
C HIS A 98 10.11 7.97 10.09
N LYS A 99 11.32 7.46 10.34
CA LYS A 99 12.10 6.77 9.31
C LYS A 99 11.34 5.56 8.77
N ARG A 100 10.82 4.72 9.67
CA ARG A 100 10.05 3.54 9.30
C ARG A 100 8.75 3.89 8.57
N GLN A 101 8.09 4.97 8.93
CA GLN A 101 6.91 5.48 8.21
C GLN A 101 7.26 5.78 6.76
N LYS A 102 8.33 6.54 6.49
CA LYS A 102 8.79 6.84 5.13
C LYS A 102 9.17 5.58 4.34
N GLU A 103 9.87 4.64 4.99
CA GLU A 103 10.26 3.38 4.35
C GLU A 103 9.05 2.49 4.01
N LEU A 104 8.07 2.40 4.91
CA LEU A 104 6.82 1.65 4.68
C LEU A 104 5.97 2.29 3.58
N GLU A 105 5.88 3.62 3.53
CA GLU A 105 5.17 4.32 2.47
C GLU A 105 5.81 4.04 1.10
N LYS A 106 7.15 4.13 1.01
CA LYS A 106 7.89 3.77 -0.21
C LYS A 106 7.64 2.32 -0.62
N TYR A 107 7.67 1.39 0.34
CA TYR A 107 7.38 -0.02 0.11
C TYR A 107 5.97 -0.25 -0.44
N LEU A 108 4.95 0.39 0.14
CA LEU A 108 3.56 0.27 -0.32
C LEU A 108 3.37 0.86 -1.72
N ARG A 109 3.96 2.03 -2.01
CA ARG A 109 3.91 2.62 -3.35
C ARG A 109 4.49 1.67 -4.40
N ALA A 110 5.64 1.07 -4.12
CA ALA A 110 6.27 0.11 -5.02
C ALA A 110 5.43 -1.17 -5.22
N LEU A 111 4.80 -1.69 -4.15
CA LEU A 111 3.91 -2.84 -4.24
C LEU A 111 2.70 -2.59 -5.14
N VAL A 112 2.09 -1.41 -4.98
CA VAL A 112 0.87 -1.04 -5.69
C VAL A 112 1.13 -0.77 -7.18
N VAL A 113 2.34 -0.33 -7.54
CA VAL A 113 2.78 -0.27 -8.95
C VAL A 113 2.96 -1.67 -9.52
N LEU A 114 3.55 -2.60 -8.76
CA LEU A 114 3.77 -3.97 -9.18
C LEU A 114 2.46 -4.72 -9.47
N THR A 115 1.40 -4.48 -8.70
CA THR A 115 0.08 -5.08 -8.95
C THR A 115 -0.53 -4.58 -10.25
N LYS A 116 -0.38 -3.28 -10.57
CA LYS A 116 -0.85 -2.71 -11.85
C LYS A 116 -0.16 -3.34 -13.06
N VAL A 117 1.17 -3.46 -13.01
CA VAL A 117 1.93 -4.05 -14.11
C VAL A 117 1.47 -5.47 -14.40
N ARG A 118 1.12 -6.24 -13.36
CA ARG A 118 0.60 -7.60 -13.54
C ARG A 118 -0.81 -7.62 -14.09
N GLU A 119 -1.72 -6.80 -13.59
CA GLU A 119 -3.08 -6.69 -14.16
C GLU A 119 -3.03 -6.31 -15.65
N SER A 120 -2.11 -5.44 -16.06
CA SER A 120 -1.91 -5.11 -17.48
C SER A 120 -1.23 -6.21 -18.31
N ALA A 121 -0.43 -7.08 -17.69
CA ALA A 121 0.29 -8.15 -18.38
C ALA A 121 -0.55 -9.42 -18.59
N GLU A 122 -1.55 -9.66 -17.74
CA GLU A 122 -2.51 -10.77 -17.88
C GLU A 122 -3.67 -10.44 -18.85
N LEU A 123 -3.70 -9.22 -19.42
CA LEU A 123 -4.72 -8.73 -20.36
C LEU A 123 -4.27 -8.72 -21.83
N ASN A 124 -3.15 -9.36 -22.19
CA ASN A 124 -2.67 -9.50 -23.58
C ASN A 124 -2.64 -10.95 -24.04
#